data_AF-A0A3C1B905-F1
#
_entry.id   AF-A0A3C1B905-F1
#
_cell.length_a   1.000
_cell.length_b   1.000
_cell.length_c   1.000
_cell.angle_alpha   90.00
_cell.angle_beta   90.00
_cell.angle_gamma   90.00
#
_symmetry.space_group_name_H-M   'P 1'
#
loop_
_entity.id
_entity.type
_entity.pdbx_description
1 polymer ?
#
loop_
_entity_poly.entity_id
_entity_poly.type
_entity_poly.pdbx_seq_one_letter_code
_entity_poly.pdbx_strand_id
1 'polypeptide(L)'
;NWTIMFRHMLPNAMVATLTLLPFIVTGTIGALASLDFLGFGLPSSSPSLGELTLQAKQNLQAPWLGFTAFFTFAIMLALLVFIFEGVRDAFDPRKTFQ
;
A
#
# COMPACT_ATOMS: atom_id res chain seq x y z
N ASN A 1 -5.43 35.91 5.07
CA ASN A 1 -6.38 34.77 4.96
C ASN A 1 -5.71 33.46 4.59
N TRP A 2 -4.94 33.38 3.51
CA TRP A 2 -4.25 32.14 3.10
C TRP A 2 -3.33 31.54 4.18
N THR A 3 -2.59 32.39 4.90
CA THR A 3 -1.72 31.96 6.00
C THR A 3 -2.46 31.20 7.11
N ILE A 4 -3.69 31.59 7.45
CA ILE A 4 -4.48 30.94 8.52
C ILE A 4 -5.05 29.60 8.01
N MET A 5 -5.48 29.55 6.75
CA MET A 5 -5.96 28.31 6.13
C MET A 5 -4.87 27.23 6.14
N PHE A 6 -3.65 27.55 5.68
CA PHE A 6 -2.53 26.59 5.61
C PHE A 6 -1.88 26.30 6.96
N ARG A 7 -1.90 27.25 7.91
CA ARG A 7 -1.29 27.08 9.24
C ARG A 7 -2.19 26.35 10.23
N HIS A 8 -3.52 26.45 10.09
CA HIS A 8 -4.46 25.97 11.12
C HIS A 8 -5.57 25.06 10.59
N MET A 9 -6.21 25.39 9.46
CA MET A 9 -7.31 24.56 8.95
C MET A 9 -6.80 23.30 8.24
N LEU A 10 -5.77 23.45 7.41
CA LEU A 10 -5.20 22.39 6.57
C LEU A 10 -4.54 21.28 7.40
N PRO A 11 -3.69 21.58 8.41
CA PRO A 11 -3.10 20.54 9.25
C PRO A 11 -4.16 19.76 10.03
N ASN A 12 -5.18 20.43 10.57
CA ASN A 12 -6.27 19.78 11.30
C ASN A 12 -7.10 18.84 10.39
N ALA A 13 -7.37 19.25 9.15
CA ALA A 13 -8.08 18.40 8.18
C ALA A 13 -7.23 17.22 7.68
N MET A 14 -5.91 17.41 7.52
CA MET A 14 -4.99 16.38 7.03
C MET A 14 -4.82 15.20 7.99
N VAL A 15 -4.91 15.41 9.31
CA VAL A 15 -4.74 14.34 10.31
C VAL A 15 -5.69 13.17 10.06
N ALA A 16 -6.97 13.44 9.74
CA ALA A 16 -7.94 12.39 9.46
C ALA A 16 -7.61 11.63 8.17
N THR A 17 -7.26 12.34 7.09
CA THR A 17 -6.91 11.74 5.80
C THR A 17 -5.63 10.90 5.88
N LEU A 18 -4.60 11.42 6.56
CA LEU A 18 -3.32 10.73 6.76
C LEU A 18 -3.45 9.46 7.61
N THR A 19 -4.42 9.44 8.53
CA THR A 19 -4.69 8.25 9.33
C THR A 19 -5.30 7.12 8.49
N LEU A 20 -6.14 7.45 7.50
CA LEU A 20 -6.86 6.45 6.67
C LEU A 20 -6.10 6.05 5.41
N LEU A 21 -5.22 6.92 4.90
CA LEU A 21 -4.42 6.70 3.70
C LEU A 21 -3.72 5.32 3.63
N PRO A 22 -2.96 4.87 4.65
CA PRO A 22 -2.33 3.55 4.61
C PRO A 22 -3.30 2.40 4.36
N PHE A 23 -4.49 2.44 4.97
CA PHE A 23 -5.49 1.39 4.82
C PHE A 23 -6.12 1.38 3.42
N ILE A 24 -6.43 2.57 2.89
CA ILE A 24 -7.01 2.70 1.54
C ILE A 24 -6.02 2.22 0.49
N VAL A 25 -4.75 2.62 0.59
CA VAL A 25 -3.72 2.23 -0.38
C VAL A 25 -3.39 0.74 -0.28
N THR A 26 -3.24 0.21 0.93
CA THR A 26 -3.03 -1.24 1.11
C THR A 26 -4.21 -2.05 0.57
N GLY A 27 -5.44 -1.62 0.84
CA GLY A 27 -6.66 -2.29 0.35
C GLY A 27 -6.79 -2.24 -1.17
N THR A 28 -6.48 -1.11 -1.80
CA THR A 28 -6.53 -0.98 -3.27
C THR A 28 -5.46 -1.82 -3.96
N ILE A 29 -4.24 -1.91 -3.42
CA ILE A 29 -3.19 -2.79 -3.94
C ILE A 29 -3.62 -4.26 -3.84
N GLY A 30 -4.19 -4.67 -2.72
CA GLY A 30 -4.74 -6.02 -2.55
C GLY A 30 -5.86 -6.33 -3.55
N ALA A 31 -6.75 -5.36 -3.81
CA ALA A 31 -7.80 -5.49 -4.80
C ALA A 31 -7.26 -5.60 -6.24
N LEU A 32 -6.28 -4.77 -6.60
CA LEU A 32 -5.62 -4.83 -7.92
C LEU A 32 -4.89 -6.18 -8.13
N ALA A 33 -4.14 -6.64 -7.14
CA ALA A 33 -3.48 -7.95 -7.20
C ALA A 33 -4.49 -9.10 -7.30
N SER A 34 -5.66 -8.97 -6.67
CA SER A 34 -6.75 -9.94 -6.78
C SER A 34 -7.37 -9.93 -8.18
N LEU A 35 -7.57 -8.76 -8.79
CA LEU A 35 -8.02 -8.63 -10.19
C LEU A 35 -7.00 -9.20 -11.17
N ASP A 36 -5.71 -8.93 -10.96
CA ASP A 36 -4.60 -9.55 -11.71
C ASP A 36 -4.65 -11.08 -11.60
N PHE A 37 -4.81 -11.62 -10.38
CA PHE A 37 -4.93 -13.07 -10.15
C PHE A 37 -6.14 -13.70 -10.84
N LEU A 38 -7.26 -12.96 -10.94
CA LEU A 38 -8.46 -13.40 -11.64
C LEU A 38 -8.35 -13.27 -13.17
N GLY A 39 -7.28 -12.66 -13.70
CA GLY A 39 -7.06 -12.46 -15.13
C GLY A 39 -7.76 -11.24 -15.73
N PHE A 40 -8.32 -10.35 -14.88
CA PHE A 40 -8.90 -9.06 -15.31
C PHE A 40 -7.89 -7.90 -15.25
N GLY A 41 -6.65 -8.20 -14.87
CA GLY A 41 -5.59 -7.22 -14.69
C GLY A 41 -4.61 -7.15 -15.87
N LEU A 42 -3.34 -6.93 -15.57
CA LEU A 42 -2.29 -6.75 -16.59
C LEU A 42 -2.14 -8.00 -17.49
N PRO A 43 -1.77 -7.84 -18.77
CA PRO A 43 -1.51 -8.98 -19.65
C PRO A 43 -0.40 -9.86 -19.09
N SER A 44 -0.49 -11.19 -19.29
CA SER A 44 0.44 -12.19 -18.74
C SER A 44 1.91 -12.04 -19.16
N SER A 45 2.19 -11.17 -20.13
CA SER A 45 3.55 -10.76 -20.51
C SER A 45 4.19 -9.79 -19.50
N SER A 46 3.40 -9.16 -18.63
CA SER A 46 3.85 -8.19 -17.64
C SER A 46 3.88 -8.84 -16.26
N PRO A 47 5.02 -8.86 -15.56
CA PRO A 47 5.09 -9.43 -14.22
C PRO A 47 4.29 -8.57 -13.23
N SER A 48 3.17 -9.10 -12.74
CA SER A 48 2.33 -8.48 -11.72
C SER A 48 2.28 -9.32 -10.44
N LEU A 49 1.89 -8.73 -9.32
CA LEU A 49 1.82 -9.43 -8.03
C LEU A 49 0.75 -10.54 -8.03
N GLY A 50 -0.38 -10.30 -8.71
CA GLY A 50 -1.43 -11.30 -8.88
C GLY A 50 -0.97 -12.45 -9.78
N GLU A 51 -0.23 -12.14 -10.85
CA GLU A 51 0.34 -13.14 -11.76
C GLU A 51 1.37 -14.03 -11.06
N LEU A 52 2.25 -13.47 -10.22
CA LEU A 52 3.18 -14.26 -9.41
C LEU A 52 2.46 -15.27 -8.51
N THR A 53 1.33 -14.86 -7.92
CA THR A 53 0.49 -15.73 -7.10
C THR A 53 -0.24 -16.78 -7.94
N LEU A 54 -0.66 -16.43 -9.15
CA LEU A 54 -1.27 -17.35 -10.10
C LEU A 54 -0.29 -18.43 -10.54
N GLN A 55 0.96 -18.05 -10.85
CA GLN A 55 2.03 -18.99 -11.21
C GLN A 55 2.36 -19.95 -10.06
N ALA A 56 2.38 -19.46 -8.80
CA ALA A 56 2.53 -20.31 -7.63
C ALA A 56 1.39 -21.33 -7.50
N LYS A 57 0.14 -20.91 -7.76
CA LYS A 57 -1.04 -21.79 -7.73
C LYS A 57 -1.07 -22.81 -8.86
N GLN A 58 -0.57 -22.45 -10.05
CA GLN A 58 -0.49 -23.34 -11.20
C GLN A 58 0.66 -24.35 -11.09
N ASN A 59 1.75 -23.96 -10.42
CA ASN A 59 2.96 -24.77 -10.29
C ASN A 59 3.14 -25.25 -8.84
N LEU A 60 2.19 -26.05 -8.35
CA LEU A 60 2.23 -26.62 -6.99
C LEU A 60 3.46 -27.51 -6.74
N GLN A 61 4.04 -28.06 -7.80
CA GLN A 61 5.30 -28.79 -7.79
C GLN A 61 6.53 -27.91 -7.45
N ALA A 62 6.39 -26.58 -7.54
CA ALA A 62 7.45 -25.59 -7.35
C ALA A 62 7.13 -24.68 -6.14
N PRO A 63 7.25 -25.19 -4.90
CA PRO A 63 6.86 -24.45 -3.70
C PRO A 63 7.62 -23.14 -3.49
N TRP A 64 8.82 -23.01 -4.06
CA TRP A 64 9.58 -21.76 -4.04
C TRP A 64 8.82 -20.59 -4.67
N LEU A 65 7.98 -20.82 -5.69
CA LEU A 65 7.16 -19.78 -6.30
C LEU A 65 6.16 -19.21 -5.28
N GLY A 66 5.52 -20.09 -4.49
CA GLY A 66 4.61 -19.68 -3.41
C GLY A 66 5.32 -18.85 -2.34
N PHE A 67 6.51 -19.28 -1.90
CA PHE A 67 7.30 -18.51 -0.93
C PHE A 67 7.73 -17.16 -1.50
N THR A 68 8.21 -17.11 -2.76
CA THR A 68 8.60 -15.84 -3.38
C THR A 68 7.43 -14.88 -3.52
N ALA A 69 6.24 -15.36 -3.92
CA ALA A 69 5.03 -14.55 -3.99
C ALA A 69 4.65 -14.01 -2.60
N PHE A 70 4.66 -14.88 -1.58
CA PHE A 70 4.33 -14.49 -0.20
C PHE A 70 5.29 -13.43 0.35
N PHE A 71 6.61 -13.67 0.30
CA PHE A 71 7.59 -12.72 0.85
C PHE A 71 7.60 -11.40 0.08
N THR A 72 7.44 -11.42 -1.25
CA THR A 72 7.31 -10.20 -2.05
C THR A 72 6.11 -9.37 -1.61
N PHE A 73 4.95 -10.01 -1.45
CA PHE A 73 3.72 -9.34 -1.01
C PHE A 73 3.84 -8.80 0.42
N ALA A 74 4.34 -9.64 1.33
CA ALA A 74 4.49 -9.29 2.74
C ALA A 74 5.47 -8.12 2.95
N ILE A 75 6.65 -8.17 2.33
CA ILE A 75 7.66 -7.10 2.43
C ILE A 75 7.15 -5.82 1.79
N MET A 76 6.55 -5.90 0.60
CA MET A 76 6.02 -4.71 -0.08
C MET A 76 4.97 -4.01 0.77
N LEU A 77 3.94 -4.73 1.24
CA LEU A 77 2.88 -4.13 2.06
C LEU A 77 3.42 -3.60 3.39
N ALA A 78 4.35 -4.31 4.05
CA ALA A 78 4.96 -3.86 5.29
C ALA A 78 5.74 -2.54 5.09
N LEU A 79 6.57 -2.46 4.05
CA LEU A 79 7.30 -1.23 3.71
C LEU A 79 6.33 -0.07 3.44
N LEU A 80 5.23 -0.34 2.75
CA LEU A 80 4.23 0.65 2.40
C LEU A 80 3.53 1.20 3.65
N VAL A 81 3.17 0.32 4.59
CA VAL A 81 2.62 0.72 5.89
C VAL A 81 3.64 1.58 6.66
N PHE A 82 4.91 1.17 6.74
CA PHE A 82 5.94 1.95 7.42
C PHE A 82 6.18 3.33 6.79
N ILE A 83 6.16 3.42 5.46
CA ILE A 83 6.24 4.71 4.76
C ILE A 83 5.09 5.61 5.20
N PHE A 84 3.86 5.09 5.22
CA PHE A 84 2.71 5.88 5.65
C PHE A 84 2.70 6.23 7.14
N GLU A 85 3.22 5.37 8.00
CA GLU A 85 3.45 5.74 9.40
C GLU A 85 4.45 6.88 9.52
N GLY A 86 5.54 6.84 8.76
CA GLY A 86 6.52 7.94 8.69
C GLY A 86 5.91 9.24 8.15
N VAL A 87 5.08 9.17 7.11
CA VAL A 87 4.33 10.33 6.61
C VAL A 87 3.36 10.84 7.68
N ARG A 88 2.58 9.96 8.31
CA ARG A 88 1.66 10.32 9.38
C ARG A 88 2.38 11.01 10.54
N ASP A 89 3.55 10.51 10.94
CA ASP A 89 4.36 11.10 12.01
C ASP A 89 4.93 12.47 11.63
N ALA A 90 5.38 12.63 10.38
CA ALA A 90 5.88 13.92 9.88
C ALA A 90 4.81 15.02 9.86
N PHE A 91 3.55 14.63 9.68
CA PHE A 91 2.40 15.53 9.65
C PHE A 91 1.61 15.57 10.97
N ASP A 92 2.03 14.84 12.01
CA ASP A 92 1.41 14.94 13.34
C ASP A 92 1.77 16.30 13.98
N PRO A 93 0.81 17.21 14.14
CA PRO A 93 1.08 18.55 14.66
C PRO A 93 1.54 18.55 16.12
N ARG A 94 1.39 17.43 16.86
CA ARG A 94 1.83 17.33 18.26
C ARG A 94 3.34 17.40 18.43
N LYS A 95 4.14 17.12 17.39
CA LYS A 95 5.61 17.22 17.44
C LYS A 95 6.16 18.58 17.00
N THR A 96 5.35 19.45 16.39
CA THR A 96 5.79 20.74 15.84
C THR A 96 5.60 21.93 16.78
N PHE A 97 4.95 21.75 17.94
CA PHE A 97 4.64 22.83 18.89
C PHE A 97 5.22 22.63 20.30
N GLN A 98 6.34 21.90 20.43
CA GLN A 98 7.21 22.02 21.62
C GLN A 98 8.35 23.00 21.34
#